data_AF-A0A6I4YHY9-F1
#
_entry.id   AF-A0A6I4YHY9-F1
#
_cell.length_a   1.000
_cell.length_b   1.000
_cell.length_c   1.000
_cell.angle_alpha   90.00
_cell.angle_beta   90.00
_cell.angle_gamma   90.00
#
_symmetry.space_group_name_H-M   'P 1'
#
loop_
_entity.id
_entity.type
_entity.pdbx_description
1 polymer ?
#
loop_
_entity_poly.entity_id
_entity_poly.type
_entity_poly.pdbx_seq_one_letter_code
_entity_poly.pdbx_strand_id
1 'polypeptide(L)'
;MTGAYPFQVLGNAMRTTLTADRFTPGQQVLGLLSTVAYFDGPLGHLLLFKGGEPFRFYLQGRHEVGVAGGTAAGPYVVDLASAGHSLVRSPRPAAAFPTTGHPDVLAYTSADGGTTWLPAAVTAVDWNAGTVTVDRPGNATRVAVYFTTGNGEFELRVVRPLGSDVSSAKLFGGALRSINETNQVNARSAPTFGSDGREYPLPPQFRLELAVRSSTPIPFDKYARHELSLPLFDTPIRVLDAARLNAEAELKLRGGTL
;
A
#
# COMPACT_ATOMS: atom_id res chain seq x y z
N MET A 1 -28.74 -30.87 3.25
CA MET A 1 -29.08 -30.03 4.42
C MET A 1 -28.96 -28.58 3.99
N THR A 2 -30.06 -27.89 3.74
CA THR A 2 -30.05 -26.45 3.44
C THR A 2 -29.89 -25.69 4.75
N GLY A 3 -28.66 -25.67 5.28
CA GLY A 3 -28.33 -24.95 6.50
C GLY A 3 -28.44 -23.45 6.23
N ALA A 4 -29.24 -22.75 7.05
CA ALA A 4 -29.29 -21.29 7.01
C ALA A 4 -27.86 -20.73 7.13
N TYR A 5 -27.54 -19.75 6.29
CA TYR A 5 -26.27 -19.03 6.35
C TYR A 5 -26.09 -18.39 7.74
N PRO A 6 -24.84 -18.22 8.24
CA PRO A 6 -24.58 -17.55 9.52
C PRO A 6 -24.86 -16.03 9.49
N PHE A 7 -25.43 -15.54 8.40
CA PHE A 7 -25.83 -14.16 8.18
C PHE A 7 -27.07 -14.12 7.28
N GLN A 8 -27.81 -13.01 7.39
CA GLN A 8 -28.89 -12.66 6.49
C GLN A 8 -28.39 -11.56 5.53
N VAL A 9 -28.56 -11.77 4.22
CA VAL A 9 -28.28 -10.73 3.22
C VAL A 9 -29.35 -9.65 3.29
N LEU A 10 -28.94 -8.39 3.39
CA LEU A 10 -29.84 -7.24 3.49
C LEU A 10 -29.99 -6.48 2.16
N GLY A 11 -29.12 -6.73 1.19
CA GLY A 11 -29.12 -6.08 -0.10
C GLY A 11 -28.17 -6.74 -1.09
N ASN A 12 -28.12 -6.21 -2.31
CA ASN A 12 -27.31 -6.76 -3.38
C ASN A 12 -25.82 -6.50 -3.14
N ALA A 13 -24.99 -7.46 -3.56
CA ALA A 13 -23.55 -7.27 -3.62
C ALA A 13 -23.19 -6.19 -4.65
N MET A 14 -22.40 -5.19 -4.25
CA MET A 14 -21.94 -4.11 -5.12
C MET A 14 -20.43 -4.23 -5.34
N ARG A 15 -19.99 -4.11 -6.60
CA ARG A 15 -18.56 -4.01 -6.91
C ARG A 15 -18.07 -2.62 -6.52
N THR A 16 -17.02 -2.57 -5.72
CA THR A 16 -16.35 -1.33 -5.30
C THR A 16 -14.83 -1.52 -5.37
N THR A 17 -14.08 -0.47 -5.03
CA THR A 17 -12.62 -0.48 -5.01
C THR A 17 -12.14 0.07 -3.68
N LEU A 18 -11.30 -0.70 -3.00
CA LEU A 18 -10.60 -0.23 -1.81
C LEU A 18 -9.34 0.51 -2.24
N THR A 19 -9.26 1.77 -1.82
CA THR A 19 -8.18 2.70 -2.15
C THR A 19 -7.33 3.04 -0.92
N ALA A 20 -6.16 3.63 -1.13
CA ALA A 20 -5.17 3.85 -0.07
C ALA A 20 -5.69 4.70 1.10
N ASP A 21 -6.59 5.65 0.84
CA ASP A 21 -7.23 6.53 1.84
C ASP A 21 -8.11 5.78 2.85
N ARG A 22 -8.50 4.55 2.53
CA ARG A 22 -9.31 3.70 3.42
C ARG A 22 -8.45 2.93 4.42
N PHE A 23 -7.14 2.88 4.23
CA PHE A 23 -6.25 2.16 5.12
C PHE A 23 -5.87 3.02 6.33
N THR A 24 -5.87 2.39 7.49
CA THR A 24 -5.29 2.94 8.71
C THR A 24 -3.78 2.67 8.72
N PRO A 25 -2.94 3.66 9.07
CA PRO A 25 -1.50 3.44 9.21
C PRO A 25 -1.17 2.36 10.24
N GLY A 26 -0.27 1.46 9.88
CA GLY A 26 0.30 0.45 10.77
C GLY A 26 1.59 0.92 11.44
N GLN A 27 2.27 0.00 12.11
CA GLN A 27 3.61 0.21 12.67
C GLN A 27 4.60 -0.69 11.95
N GLN A 28 5.35 -0.08 11.02
CA GLN A 28 6.44 -0.76 10.34
C GLN A 28 7.62 -0.97 11.29
N VAL A 29 8.14 -2.18 11.32
CA VAL A 29 9.44 -2.53 11.89
C VAL A 29 10.38 -2.81 10.72
N LEU A 30 11.39 -1.96 10.54
CA LEU A 30 12.32 -2.05 9.42
C LEU A 30 13.06 -3.39 9.41
N GLY A 31 13.22 -3.98 8.22
CA GLY A 31 13.87 -5.27 8.02
C GLY A 31 13.04 -6.50 8.42
N LEU A 32 11.88 -6.32 9.06
CA LEU A 32 10.94 -7.40 9.40
C LEU A 32 9.64 -7.25 8.61
N LEU A 33 9.00 -8.38 8.32
CA LEU A 33 7.68 -8.37 7.70
C LEU A 33 6.67 -7.84 8.73
N SER A 34 6.26 -6.60 8.57
CA SER A 34 5.45 -5.87 9.54
C SER A 34 4.38 -5.04 8.85
N THR A 35 3.26 -4.82 9.54
CA THR A 35 2.10 -4.11 8.97
C THR A 35 2.43 -2.63 8.77
N VAL A 36 2.42 -2.18 7.51
CA VAL A 36 2.56 -0.75 7.16
C VAL A 36 1.20 -0.05 7.12
N ALA A 37 0.15 -0.80 6.79
CA ALA A 37 -1.22 -0.31 6.77
C ALA A 37 -2.23 -1.45 6.85
N TYR A 38 -3.44 -1.15 7.32
CA TYR A 38 -4.51 -2.14 7.39
C TYR A 38 -5.90 -1.55 7.15
N PHE A 39 -6.84 -2.40 6.80
CA PHE A 39 -8.25 -2.07 6.68
C PHE A 39 -9.09 -3.12 7.43
N ASP A 40 -9.88 -2.67 8.41
CA ASP A 40 -10.76 -3.54 9.18
C ASP A 40 -12.07 -3.79 8.42
N GLY A 41 -12.52 -5.04 8.39
CA GLY A 41 -13.80 -5.44 7.81
C GLY A 41 -14.95 -4.70 8.49
N PRO A 42 -15.75 -3.91 7.75
CA PRO A 42 -16.79 -3.07 8.35
C PRO A 42 -17.90 -3.90 8.98
N LEU A 43 -18.41 -3.45 10.13
CA LEU A 43 -19.58 -4.07 10.77
C LEU A 43 -20.80 -3.99 9.84
N GLY A 44 -21.56 -5.07 9.75
CA GLY A 44 -22.76 -5.13 8.90
C GLY A 44 -22.47 -5.35 7.41
N HIS A 45 -21.22 -5.64 7.04
CA HIS A 45 -20.81 -5.85 5.66
C HIS A 45 -19.94 -7.10 5.54
N LEU A 46 -20.17 -7.88 4.50
CA LEU A 46 -19.29 -8.98 4.08
C LEU A 46 -18.57 -8.53 2.81
N LEU A 47 -17.26 -8.29 2.93
CA LEU A 47 -16.43 -7.98 1.78
C LEU A 47 -15.85 -9.25 1.19
N LEU A 48 -15.66 -9.26 -0.13
CA LEU A 48 -15.16 -10.41 -0.86
C LEU A 48 -14.17 -9.97 -1.94
N PHE A 49 -12.94 -10.43 -1.86
CA PHE A 49 -12.00 -10.35 -2.97
C PHE A 49 -12.13 -11.62 -3.82
N LYS A 50 -12.26 -11.45 -5.14
CA LYS A 50 -12.27 -12.57 -6.08
C LYS A 50 -10.87 -12.77 -6.62
N GLY A 51 -10.44 -14.02 -6.63
CA GLY A 51 -9.21 -14.45 -7.28
C GLY A 51 -9.31 -14.23 -8.79
N GLY A 52 -8.18 -13.98 -9.44
CA GLY A 52 -8.12 -13.62 -10.85
C GLY A 52 -8.47 -12.15 -11.15
N GLU A 53 -9.02 -11.39 -10.20
CA GLU A 53 -9.26 -9.96 -10.40
C GLU A 53 -7.95 -9.17 -10.41
N PRO A 54 -7.70 -8.33 -11.44
CA PRO A 54 -6.50 -7.50 -11.52
C PRO A 54 -6.60 -6.32 -10.54
N PHE A 55 -5.46 -5.92 -9.97
CA PHE A 55 -5.40 -4.78 -9.05
C PHE A 55 -4.22 -3.85 -9.38
N ARG A 56 -4.24 -2.64 -8.82
CA ARG A 56 -3.10 -1.70 -8.90
C ARG A 56 -2.51 -1.41 -7.54
N PHE A 57 -1.19 -1.25 -7.52
CA PHE A 57 -0.38 -1.19 -6.32
C PHE A 57 0.97 -0.50 -6.59
N TYR A 58 1.15 0.69 -6.04
CA TYR A 58 2.42 1.40 -6.00
C TYR A 58 2.65 1.98 -4.60
N LEU A 59 3.67 1.48 -3.91
CA LEU A 59 4.06 1.96 -2.57
C LEU A 59 5.22 2.94 -2.65
N GLN A 60 5.18 3.93 -1.77
CA GLN A 60 6.16 5.00 -1.68
C GLN A 60 6.98 4.82 -0.41
N GLY A 61 8.29 4.66 -0.54
CA GLY A 61 9.21 4.85 0.57
C GLY A 61 9.38 6.34 0.89
N ARG A 62 9.92 6.66 2.06
CA ARG A 62 10.31 8.02 2.45
C ARG A 62 11.76 8.02 2.93
N HIS A 63 12.51 9.00 2.46
CA HIS A 63 13.80 9.39 3.02
C HIS A 63 13.78 10.87 3.39
N GLU A 64 14.32 11.21 4.56
CA GLU A 64 14.39 12.58 5.05
C GLU A 64 15.81 12.93 5.45
N VAL A 65 16.25 14.12 5.03
CA VAL A 65 17.56 14.67 5.36
C VAL A 65 17.44 16.03 6.03
N GLY A 66 18.29 16.25 7.03
CA GLY A 66 18.55 17.57 7.59
C GLY A 66 19.43 18.38 6.65
N VAL A 67 19.11 19.67 6.49
CA VAL A 67 19.94 20.58 5.71
C VAL A 67 20.22 21.84 6.54
N ALA A 68 21.46 22.32 6.49
CA ALA A 68 21.83 23.54 7.19
C ALA A 68 21.02 24.74 6.67
N GLY A 69 20.21 25.34 7.55
CA GLY A 69 19.45 26.55 7.23
C GLY A 69 20.38 27.72 6.90
N GLY A 70 19.95 28.62 6.01
CA GLY A 70 20.73 29.79 5.60
C GLY A 70 21.74 29.52 4.47
N THR A 71 21.74 28.31 3.91
CA THR A 71 22.42 28.02 2.64
C THR A 71 21.63 28.61 1.47
N ALA A 72 22.33 28.98 0.39
CA ALA A 72 21.67 29.53 -0.80
C ALA A 72 20.61 28.56 -1.35
N ALA A 73 19.51 29.15 -1.85
CA ALA A 73 18.50 28.41 -2.60
C ALA A 73 19.14 27.79 -3.86
N GLY A 74 18.64 26.63 -4.27
CA GLY A 74 19.12 25.95 -5.48
C GLY A 74 19.00 24.43 -5.42
N PRO A 75 19.58 23.74 -6.40
CA PRO A 75 19.50 22.29 -6.50
C PRO A 75 20.19 21.62 -5.31
N TYR A 76 19.48 20.67 -4.71
CA TYR A 76 19.98 19.85 -3.62
C TYR A 76 19.79 18.37 -3.98
N VAL A 77 20.88 17.60 -3.96
CA VAL A 77 20.86 16.18 -4.32
C VAL A 77 20.64 15.34 -3.08
N VAL A 78 19.58 14.53 -3.12
CA VAL A 78 19.30 13.48 -2.14
C VAL A 78 19.76 12.16 -2.71
N ASP A 79 20.73 11.52 -2.07
CA ASP A 79 21.25 10.22 -2.45
C ASP A 79 20.53 9.11 -1.67
N LEU A 80 19.58 8.45 -2.34
CA LEU A 80 18.78 7.38 -1.75
C LEU A 80 19.57 6.07 -1.70
N ALA A 81 20.47 5.83 -2.66
CA ALA A 81 21.24 4.61 -2.74
C ALA A 81 22.26 4.52 -1.59
N SER A 82 22.99 5.60 -1.30
CA SER A 82 23.91 5.63 -0.14
C SER A 82 23.18 5.55 1.20
N ALA A 83 21.91 5.97 1.25
CA ALA A 83 21.03 5.76 2.40
C ALA A 83 20.45 4.33 2.51
N GLY A 84 20.81 3.41 1.61
CA GLY A 84 20.37 2.01 1.63
C GLY A 84 18.96 1.79 1.07
N HIS A 85 18.42 2.75 0.33
CA HIS A 85 17.13 2.65 -0.34
C HIS A 85 17.30 2.20 -1.80
N SER A 86 16.23 1.66 -2.37
CA SER A 86 16.19 1.26 -3.78
C SER A 86 15.08 2.02 -4.47
N LEU A 87 15.45 2.94 -5.36
CA LEU A 87 14.56 3.71 -6.19
C LEU A 87 14.16 2.90 -7.44
N VAL A 88 12.88 2.91 -7.81
CA VAL A 88 12.35 2.21 -8.97
C VAL A 88 11.56 3.15 -9.86
N ARG A 89 11.79 3.05 -11.17
CA ARG A 89 10.96 3.72 -12.18
C ARG A 89 9.81 2.80 -12.58
N SER A 90 8.58 3.22 -12.35
CA SER A 90 7.41 2.48 -12.81
C SER A 90 7.16 2.73 -14.30
N PRO A 91 6.39 1.87 -14.99
CA PRO A 91 5.99 2.11 -16.37
C PRO A 91 4.88 3.18 -16.50
N ARG A 92 4.50 3.87 -15.42
CA ARG A 92 3.43 4.87 -15.44
C ARG A 92 3.87 6.10 -16.24
N PRO A 93 2.97 6.71 -17.04
CA PRO A 93 3.23 7.99 -17.68
C PRO A 93 3.59 9.05 -16.62
N ALA A 94 4.63 9.84 -16.90
CA ALA A 94 5.12 10.86 -15.99
C ALA A 94 5.42 12.16 -16.73
N ALA A 95 5.21 13.29 -16.04
CA ALA A 95 5.62 14.60 -16.54
C ALA A 95 7.15 14.71 -16.62
N ALA A 96 7.65 15.47 -17.59
CA ALA A 96 9.07 15.80 -17.66
C ALA A 96 9.50 16.65 -16.45
N PHE A 97 10.76 16.51 -16.03
CA PHE A 97 11.33 17.38 -15.02
C PHE A 97 11.66 18.77 -15.61
N PRO A 98 11.55 19.86 -14.84
CA PRO A 98 11.18 19.90 -13.42
C PRO A 98 9.67 19.72 -13.17
N THR A 99 9.30 19.01 -12.09
CA THR A 99 7.89 18.79 -11.71
C THR A 99 7.70 18.55 -10.22
N THR A 100 6.53 18.89 -9.69
CA THR A 100 6.08 18.57 -8.31
C THR A 100 5.13 17.35 -8.27
N GLY A 101 4.85 16.74 -9.42
CA GLY A 101 3.79 15.74 -9.58
C GLY A 101 4.23 14.47 -10.31
N HIS A 102 5.49 14.06 -10.21
CA HIS A 102 5.94 12.80 -10.79
C HIS A 102 5.35 11.60 -10.00
N PRO A 103 4.80 10.57 -10.64
CA PRO A 103 4.12 9.47 -9.95
C PRO A 103 5.06 8.63 -9.07
N ASP A 104 6.33 8.54 -9.44
CA ASP A 104 7.33 7.72 -8.75
C ASP A 104 8.21 8.50 -7.76
N VAL A 105 8.20 9.84 -7.81
CA VAL A 105 9.08 10.66 -6.95
C VAL A 105 8.37 11.97 -6.62
N LEU A 106 8.27 12.28 -5.34
CA LEU A 106 7.74 13.53 -4.83
C LEU A 106 8.73 14.10 -3.83
N ALA A 107 8.96 15.40 -3.88
CA ALA A 107 9.82 16.07 -2.92
C ALA A 107 9.03 17.10 -2.12
N TYR A 108 9.41 17.23 -0.85
CA TYR A 108 8.88 18.22 0.05
C TYR A 108 10.01 18.88 0.82
N THR A 109 9.88 20.17 1.07
CA THR A 109 10.80 20.93 1.90
C THR A 109 10.07 21.47 3.11
N SER A 110 10.78 21.58 4.22
CA SER A 110 10.25 22.18 5.45
C SER A 110 11.23 23.23 5.96
N ALA A 111 10.73 24.39 6.35
CA ALA A 111 11.51 25.44 7.02
C ALA A 111 11.47 25.32 8.56
N ASP A 112 10.45 24.66 9.11
CA ASP A 112 10.15 24.59 10.55
C ASP A 112 10.54 23.23 11.17
N GLY A 113 11.63 22.64 10.69
CA GLY A 113 12.23 21.44 11.27
C GLY A 113 11.46 20.13 11.02
N GLY A 114 10.44 20.13 10.16
CA GLY A 114 9.65 18.96 9.75
C GLY A 114 8.18 19.03 10.17
N THR A 115 7.72 20.19 10.64
CA THR A 115 6.33 20.37 11.10
C THR A 115 5.39 20.62 9.93
N THR A 116 5.81 21.47 8.98
CA THR A 116 5.06 21.81 7.77
C THR A 116 5.86 21.49 6.53
N TRP A 117 5.29 20.64 5.68
CA TRP A 117 5.91 20.20 4.45
C TRP A 117 5.25 20.86 3.25
N LEU A 118 6.04 21.59 2.46
CA LEU A 118 5.61 22.22 1.23
C LEU A 118 6.16 21.44 0.03
N PRO A 119 5.36 21.21 -1.03
CA PRO A 119 5.85 20.55 -2.24
C PRO A 119 7.05 21.31 -2.83
N ALA A 120 8.08 20.57 -3.21
CA ALA A 120 9.25 21.09 -3.90
C ALA A 120 9.39 20.42 -5.27
N ALA A 121 9.89 21.17 -6.26
CA ALA A 121 10.06 20.62 -7.60
C ALA A 121 11.25 19.65 -7.61
N VAL A 122 11.04 18.46 -8.17
CA VAL A 122 12.11 17.56 -8.55
C VAL A 122 12.63 18.01 -9.90
N THR A 123 13.91 18.32 -10.00
CA THR A 123 14.54 18.86 -11.21
C THR A 123 15.25 17.80 -12.05
N ALA A 124 15.71 16.72 -11.40
CA ALA A 124 16.31 15.57 -12.07
C ALA A 124 16.24 14.33 -11.17
N VAL A 125 16.23 13.14 -11.79
CA VAL A 125 16.35 11.85 -11.12
C VAL A 125 17.31 10.97 -11.91
N ASP A 126 18.33 10.46 -11.24
CA ASP A 126 19.17 9.39 -11.78
C ASP A 126 18.71 8.06 -11.16
N TRP A 127 17.98 7.28 -11.95
CA TRP A 127 17.43 5.99 -11.53
C TRP A 127 18.51 4.93 -11.29
N ASN A 128 19.66 5.04 -11.97
CA ASN A 128 20.75 4.08 -11.84
C ASN A 128 21.61 4.40 -10.62
N ALA A 129 21.93 5.68 -10.42
CA ALA A 129 22.66 6.15 -9.23
C ALA A 129 21.78 6.18 -7.98
N GLY A 130 20.45 6.20 -8.13
CA GLY A 130 19.51 6.31 -7.01
C GLY A 130 19.51 7.70 -6.37
N THR A 131 19.68 8.76 -7.17
CA THR A 131 19.73 10.14 -6.69
C THR A 131 18.56 10.97 -7.20
N VAL A 132 18.08 11.89 -6.37
CA VAL A 132 16.97 12.81 -6.68
C VAL A 132 17.44 14.24 -6.43
N THR A 133 17.35 15.10 -7.45
CA THR A 133 17.68 16.52 -7.32
C THR A 133 16.40 17.31 -7.07
N VAL A 134 16.38 18.06 -5.98
CA VAL A 134 15.24 18.86 -5.53
C VAL A 134 15.60 20.34 -5.61
N ASP A 135 14.69 21.16 -6.13
CA ASP A 135 14.79 22.62 -6.02
C ASP A 135 14.43 23.05 -4.59
N ARG A 136 15.46 23.47 -3.84
CA ARG A 136 15.36 23.71 -2.40
C ARG A 136 15.41 25.21 -2.12
N PRO A 137 14.44 25.78 -1.38
CA PRO A 137 14.51 27.17 -0.94
C PRO A 137 15.55 27.34 0.17
N GLY A 138 16.21 28.50 0.24
CA GLY A 138 17.35 28.72 1.15
C GLY A 138 17.01 28.69 2.65
N ASN A 139 15.73 28.85 2.99
CA ASN A 139 15.23 28.72 4.36
C ASN A 139 14.82 27.29 4.74
N ALA A 140 14.89 26.32 3.82
CA ALA A 140 14.58 24.93 4.14
C ALA A 140 15.61 24.34 5.09
N THR A 141 15.13 23.73 6.17
CA THR A 141 15.91 23.01 7.18
C THR A 141 15.80 21.49 7.03
N ARG A 142 14.78 21.02 6.29
CA ARG A 142 14.58 19.60 5.95
C ARG A 142 14.17 19.43 4.49
N VAL A 143 14.58 18.31 3.92
CA VAL A 143 14.10 17.80 2.62
C VAL A 143 13.62 16.37 2.82
N ALA A 144 12.42 16.05 2.37
CA ALA A 144 11.88 14.70 2.33
C ALA A 144 11.60 14.31 0.88
N VAL A 145 12.02 13.11 0.50
CA VAL A 145 11.72 12.51 -0.80
C VAL A 145 10.87 11.28 -0.55
N TYR A 146 9.69 11.27 -1.17
CA TYR A 146 8.85 10.08 -1.28
C TYR A 146 9.10 9.47 -2.64
N PHE A 147 9.30 8.16 -2.69
CA PHE A 147 9.69 7.49 -3.93
C PHE A 147 9.16 6.08 -4.05
N THR A 148 8.84 5.64 -5.27
CA THR A 148 8.46 4.25 -5.52
C THR A 148 9.64 3.34 -5.17
N THR A 149 9.46 2.55 -4.11
CA THR A 149 10.55 1.75 -3.53
C THR A 149 10.60 0.37 -4.17
N GLY A 150 11.79 -0.06 -4.57
CA GLY A 150 12.08 -1.44 -4.96
C GLY A 150 12.64 -2.29 -3.82
N ASN A 151 12.79 -1.73 -2.62
CA ASN A 151 13.49 -2.37 -1.52
C ASN A 151 12.54 -3.31 -0.77
N GLY A 152 12.82 -4.62 -0.85
CA GLY A 152 12.18 -5.63 -0.02
C GLY A 152 10.97 -6.32 -0.67
N GLU A 153 10.12 -6.90 0.17
CA GLU A 153 8.96 -7.69 -0.23
C GLU A 153 7.72 -7.31 0.57
N PHE A 154 6.55 -7.59 0.01
CA PHE A 154 5.27 -7.29 0.66
C PHE A 154 4.32 -8.48 0.61
N GLU A 155 3.35 -8.45 1.53
CA GLU A 155 2.21 -9.35 1.55
C GLU A 155 0.93 -8.55 1.77
N LEU A 156 -0.05 -8.82 0.92
CA LEU A 156 -1.44 -8.44 1.15
C LEU A 156 -2.17 -9.69 1.67
N ARG A 157 -2.65 -9.63 2.91
CA ARG A 157 -3.23 -10.80 3.59
C ARG A 157 -4.48 -10.44 4.36
N VAL A 158 -5.42 -11.37 4.40
CA VAL A 158 -6.57 -11.29 5.31
C VAL A 158 -6.22 -12.06 6.57
N VAL A 159 -6.39 -11.43 7.73
CA VAL A 159 -6.06 -11.98 9.06
C VAL A 159 -7.20 -11.77 10.03
N ARG A 160 -7.28 -12.60 11.06
CA ARG A 160 -8.14 -12.38 12.22
C ARG A 160 -7.33 -11.78 13.38
N PRO A 161 -7.58 -10.54 13.81
CA PRO A 161 -6.75 -9.86 14.82
C PRO A 161 -6.82 -10.45 16.25
N LEU A 162 -7.87 -11.20 16.61
CA LEU A 162 -8.11 -11.66 17.98
C LEU A 162 -8.37 -13.18 18.06
N GLY A 163 -7.57 -13.88 18.88
CA GLY A 163 -7.93 -15.16 19.52
C GLY A 163 -7.88 -16.42 18.66
N SER A 164 -7.16 -16.45 17.55
CA SER A 164 -6.93 -17.65 16.74
C SER A 164 -5.44 -17.77 16.45
N ASP A 165 -4.88 -18.98 16.54
CA ASP A 165 -3.55 -19.30 16.01
C ASP A 165 -3.55 -19.01 14.49
N VAL A 166 -3.23 -17.75 14.22
CA VAL A 166 -3.12 -16.98 12.98
C VAL A 166 -3.74 -17.63 11.74
N SER A 167 -5.08 -17.65 11.68
CA SER A 167 -5.79 -17.80 10.40
C SER A 167 -5.45 -16.60 9.52
N SER A 168 -4.50 -16.80 8.61
CA SER A 168 -4.12 -15.81 7.59
C SER A 168 -4.22 -16.44 6.22
N ALA A 169 -4.71 -15.67 5.26
CA ALA A 169 -4.62 -16.02 3.86
C ALA A 169 -3.96 -14.90 3.09
N LYS A 170 -2.85 -15.24 2.43
CA LYS A 170 -2.18 -14.36 1.49
C LYS A 170 -3.03 -14.24 0.23
N LEU A 171 -3.47 -13.03 -0.07
CA LEU A 171 -4.14 -12.68 -1.32
C LEU A 171 -3.10 -12.49 -2.43
N PHE A 172 -2.01 -11.81 -2.07
CA PHE A 172 -0.88 -11.56 -2.96
C PHE A 172 0.39 -11.29 -2.14
N GLY A 173 1.55 -11.51 -2.76
CA GLY A 173 2.80 -10.93 -2.26
C GLY A 173 3.97 -11.27 -3.15
N GLY A 174 5.04 -10.51 -3.01
CA GLY A 174 6.24 -10.64 -3.83
C GLY A 174 7.21 -9.49 -3.59
N ALA A 175 8.25 -9.41 -4.42
CA ALA A 175 9.22 -8.33 -4.35
C ALA A 175 8.58 -6.99 -4.75
N LEU A 176 8.87 -5.93 -3.98
CA LEU A 176 8.37 -4.58 -4.26
C LEU A 176 8.86 -4.05 -5.61
N ARG A 177 10.11 -4.35 -5.98
CA ARG A 177 10.64 -4.00 -7.31
C ARG A 177 9.81 -4.61 -8.43
N SER A 178 9.51 -5.92 -8.34
CA SER A 178 8.79 -6.64 -9.39
C SER A 178 7.40 -6.05 -9.65
N ILE A 179 6.62 -5.81 -8.59
CA ILE A 179 5.27 -5.25 -8.76
C ILE A 179 5.31 -3.80 -9.29
N ASN A 180 6.26 -2.99 -8.82
CA ASN A 180 6.36 -1.58 -9.20
C ASN A 180 6.89 -1.37 -10.63
N GLU A 181 7.68 -2.30 -11.17
CA GLU A 181 8.16 -2.26 -12.56
C GLU A 181 7.16 -2.93 -13.54
N THR A 182 6.22 -3.72 -13.03
CA THR A 182 5.19 -4.37 -13.85
C THR A 182 4.20 -3.36 -14.43
N ASN A 183 3.82 -3.54 -15.69
CA ASN A 183 2.73 -2.78 -16.29
C ASN A 183 1.37 -3.29 -15.77
N GLN A 184 0.80 -2.56 -14.81
CA GLN A 184 -0.43 -2.95 -14.11
C GLN A 184 -1.73 -2.54 -14.83
N VAL A 185 -1.63 -1.85 -15.97
CA VAL A 185 -2.81 -1.52 -16.80
C VAL A 185 -3.00 -2.48 -17.98
N ASN A 186 -1.99 -3.29 -18.30
CA ASN A 186 -2.07 -4.31 -19.33
C ASN A 186 -2.65 -5.60 -18.74
N ALA A 187 -3.76 -6.07 -19.31
CA ALA A 187 -4.48 -7.27 -18.84
C ALA A 187 -3.62 -8.55 -18.78
N ARG A 188 -2.55 -8.65 -19.57
CA ARG A 188 -1.66 -9.83 -19.56
C ARG A 188 -0.61 -9.81 -18.45
N SER A 189 -0.23 -8.63 -17.97
CA SER A 189 0.83 -8.47 -16.97
C SER A 189 0.33 -7.94 -15.64
N ALA A 190 -0.91 -7.42 -15.57
CA ALA A 190 -1.47 -6.91 -14.34
C ALA A 190 -1.50 -8.00 -13.26
N PRO A 191 -1.07 -7.69 -12.04
CA PRO A 191 -1.11 -8.65 -10.95
C PRO A 191 -2.57 -8.95 -10.60
N THR A 192 -2.88 -10.22 -10.34
CA THR A 192 -4.21 -10.68 -9.95
C THR A 192 -4.20 -11.24 -8.54
N PHE A 193 -5.31 -11.13 -7.81
CA PHE A 193 -5.43 -11.80 -6.53
C PHE A 193 -5.39 -13.31 -6.71
N GLY A 194 -4.52 -14.00 -5.98
CA GLY A 194 -4.54 -15.46 -5.88
C GLY A 194 -4.70 -16.22 -7.20
N SER A 195 -5.41 -17.35 -7.12
CA SER A 195 -5.82 -18.16 -8.27
C SER A 195 -7.23 -17.79 -8.72
N ASP A 196 -7.49 -17.84 -10.02
CA ASP A 196 -8.83 -17.65 -10.58
C ASP A 196 -9.85 -18.59 -9.94
N GLY A 197 -11.08 -18.11 -9.75
CA GLY A 197 -12.18 -18.84 -9.10
C GLY A 197 -12.07 -18.97 -7.57
N ARG A 198 -10.96 -18.58 -6.94
CA ARG A 198 -10.87 -18.54 -5.46
C ARG A 198 -11.53 -17.29 -4.91
N GLU A 199 -12.07 -17.38 -3.70
CA GLU A 199 -12.75 -16.28 -3.03
C GLU A 199 -12.15 -16.06 -1.64
N TYR A 200 -11.85 -14.79 -1.33
CA TYR A 200 -11.22 -14.39 -0.08
C TYR A 200 -12.20 -13.50 0.70
N PRO A 201 -13.03 -14.08 1.59
CA PRO A 201 -13.95 -13.31 2.40
C PRO A 201 -13.18 -12.48 3.43
N LEU A 202 -13.61 -11.24 3.62
CA LEU A 202 -13.23 -10.36 4.71
C LEU A 202 -14.51 -10.02 5.50
N PRO A 203 -14.93 -10.90 6.42
CA PRO A 203 -16.10 -10.67 7.25
C PRO A 203 -15.84 -9.58 8.31
N PRO A 204 -16.88 -9.11 9.01
CA PRO A 204 -16.71 -8.23 10.16
C PRO A 204 -15.74 -8.87 11.17
N GLN A 205 -14.83 -8.07 11.75
CA GLN A 205 -13.76 -8.50 12.67
C GLN A 205 -12.50 -9.09 12.03
N PHE A 206 -12.46 -9.30 10.71
CA PHE A 206 -11.22 -9.61 10.02
C PHE A 206 -10.55 -8.33 9.52
N ARG A 207 -9.27 -8.44 9.19
CA ARG A 207 -8.45 -7.32 8.74
C ARG A 207 -7.73 -7.69 7.45
N LEU A 208 -7.78 -6.78 6.49
CA LEU A 208 -6.85 -6.78 5.37
C LEU A 208 -5.58 -6.06 5.82
N GLU A 209 -4.46 -6.76 5.89
CA GLU A 209 -3.16 -6.20 6.21
C GLU A 209 -2.30 -6.09 4.97
N LEU A 210 -1.67 -4.93 4.82
CA LEU A 210 -0.50 -4.75 3.99
C LEU A 210 0.74 -4.81 4.89
N ALA A 211 1.48 -5.90 4.79
CA ALA A 211 2.73 -6.10 5.50
C ALA A 211 3.91 -5.97 4.55
N VAL A 212 5.00 -5.33 4.99
CA VAL A 212 6.21 -5.13 4.20
C VAL A 212 7.43 -5.48 5.02
N ARG A 213 8.37 -6.21 4.41
CA ARG A 213 9.74 -6.38 4.89
C ARG A 213 10.64 -5.51 4.04
N SER A 214 11.12 -4.39 4.57
CA SER A 214 11.98 -3.44 3.86
C SER A 214 12.87 -2.67 4.85
N SER A 215 14.08 -2.28 4.43
CA SER A 215 14.87 -1.29 5.18
C SER A 215 14.42 0.15 4.91
N THR A 216 13.53 0.36 3.95
CA THR A 216 12.97 1.68 3.61
C THR A 216 11.69 1.93 4.42
N PRO A 217 11.59 3.06 5.14
CA PRO A 217 10.34 3.48 5.76
C PRO A 217 9.24 3.71 4.71
N ILE A 218 8.04 3.17 4.93
CA ILE A 218 6.86 3.31 4.07
C ILE A 218 5.73 3.90 4.93
N PRO A 219 5.71 5.22 5.13
CA PRO A 219 4.70 5.86 5.95
C PRO A 219 3.38 6.02 5.17
N PHE A 220 2.26 5.59 5.76
CA PHE A 220 0.93 5.92 5.27
C PHE A 220 0.50 7.31 5.80
N ASP A 221 1.23 8.35 5.39
CA ASP A 221 0.89 9.73 5.70
C ASP A 221 0.26 10.44 4.49
N LYS A 222 -0.21 11.68 4.69
CA LYS A 222 -0.88 12.47 3.63
C LYS A 222 0.03 12.88 2.47
N TYR A 223 1.35 12.74 2.61
CA TYR A 223 2.34 13.12 1.60
C TYR A 223 2.76 11.90 0.76
N ALA A 224 2.75 10.73 1.37
CA ALA A 224 2.92 9.45 0.70
C ALA A 224 1.71 9.19 -0.21
N ARG A 225 1.83 9.54 -1.49
CA ARG A 225 0.82 9.27 -2.52
C ARG A 225 0.85 7.81 -2.96
N HIS A 226 0.59 6.90 -2.02
CA HIS A 226 0.39 5.49 -2.32
C HIS A 226 -0.76 5.32 -3.31
N GLU A 227 -0.58 4.43 -4.28
CA GLU A 227 -1.65 4.04 -5.19
C GLU A 227 -2.05 2.61 -4.87
N LEU A 228 -3.25 2.44 -4.31
CA LEU A 228 -3.87 1.15 -4.09
C LEU A 228 -5.23 1.18 -4.77
N SER A 229 -5.51 0.17 -5.60
CA SER A 229 -6.80 -0.02 -6.24
C SER A 229 -7.13 -1.50 -6.19
N LEU A 230 -7.83 -1.91 -5.13
CA LEU A 230 -8.14 -3.30 -4.83
C LEU A 230 -9.63 -3.54 -5.08
N PRO A 231 -10.03 -4.15 -6.20
CA PRO A 231 -11.44 -4.41 -6.48
C PRO A 231 -11.99 -5.46 -5.51
N LEU A 232 -13.21 -5.21 -5.01
CA LEU A 232 -13.91 -6.12 -4.11
C LEU A 232 -15.42 -6.04 -4.31
N PHE A 233 -16.14 -7.03 -3.79
CA PHE A 233 -17.60 -7.02 -3.68
C PHE A 233 -17.98 -6.75 -2.24
N ASP A 234 -18.86 -5.77 -2.04
CA ASP A 234 -19.42 -5.39 -0.75
C ASP A 234 -20.87 -5.83 -0.68
N THR A 235 -21.21 -6.66 0.30
CA THR A 235 -22.58 -7.12 0.55
C THR A 235 -23.02 -6.68 1.94
N PRO A 236 -24.10 -5.87 2.07
CA PRO A 236 -24.66 -5.56 3.36
C PRO A 236 -25.34 -6.80 3.96
N ILE A 237 -24.96 -7.15 5.18
CA ILE A 237 -25.42 -8.34 5.89
C ILE A 237 -25.81 -8.03 7.33
N ARG A 238 -26.74 -8.81 7.87
CA ARG A 238 -26.94 -8.93 9.31
C ARG A 238 -26.30 -10.23 9.77
N VAL A 239 -25.30 -10.14 10.63
CA VAL A 239 -24.67 -11.32 11.24
C VAL A 239 -25.68 -11.95 12.20
N LEU A 240 -25.96 -13.25 11.99
CA LEU A 240 -26.85 -14.04 12.84
C LEU A 240 -26.04 -14.89 13.82
N ASP A 241 -24.90 -15.41 13.36
CA ASP A 241 -23.94 -16.18 14.14
C ASP A 241 -22.51 -15.79 13.76
N ALA A 242 -21.89 -14.95 14.59
CA ALA A 242 -20.53 -14.46 14.33
C ALA A 242 -19.47 -15.57 14.45
N ALA A 243 -19.66 -16.53 15.36
CA ALA A 243 -18.70 -17.60 15.58
C ALA A 243 -18.65 -18.53 14.35
N ARG A 244 -19.83 -18.92 13.86
CA ARG A 244 -19.94 -19.74 12.65
C ARG A 244 -19.49 -18.99 11.39
N LEU A 245 -19.84 -17.71 11.22
CA LEU A 245 -19.36 -16.89 10.11
C LEU A 245 -17.83 -16.84 10.08
N ASN A 246 -17.21 -16.60 11.23
CA ASN A 246 -15.75 -16.55 11.35
C ASN A 246 -15.13 -17.92 11.02
N ALA A 247 -15.68 -19.03 11.54
CA ALA A 247 -15.18 -20.37 11.25
C ALA A 247 -15.29 -20.74 9.76
N GLU A 248 -16.41 -20.42 9.12
CA GLU A 248 -16.62 -20.63 7.68
C GLU A 248 -15.66 -19.77 6.84
N ALA A 249 -15.43 -18.51 7.24
CA ALA A 249 -14.46 -17.64 6.59
C ALA A 249 -13.03 -18.17 6.74
N GLU A 250 -12.62 -18.60 7.93
CA GLU A 250 -11.31 -19.20 8.15
C GLU A 250 -11.09 -20.46 7.30
N LEU A 251 -12.09 -21.35 7.22
CA LEU A 251 -12.05 -22.55 6.39
C LEU A 251 -11.82 -22.19 4.92
N LYS A 252 -12.59 -21.21 4.41
CA LYS A 252 -12.48 -20.74 3.03
C LYS A 252 -11.13 -20.09 2.74
N LEU A 253 -10.62 -19.28 3.68
CA LEU A 253 -9.30 -18.66 3.58
C LEU A 253 -8.18 -19.71 3.56
N ARG A 254 -8.31 -20.84 4.28
CA ARG A 254 -7.37 -21.98 4.23
C ARG A 254 -7.50 -22.85 2.97
N GLY A 255 -8.44 -22.54 2.07
CA GLY A 255 -8.67 -23.29 0.83
C GLY A 255 -9.68 -24.43 0.94
N GLY A 256 -10.44 -24.49 2.04
CA GLY A 256 -11.59 -25.39 2.15
C GLY A 256 -12.77 -24.93 1.29
N THR A 257 -13.56 -25.88 0.81
CA THR A 257 -14.85 -25.64 0.16
C THR A 257 -15.95 -25.56 1.24
N LEU A 258 -16.84 -24.57 1.12
CA LEU A 258 -18.07 -24.48 1.92
C LEU A 258 -19.13 -25.46 1.39
#